data_AF-A0A0D8HNU9-F1
#
_entry.id   AF-A0A0D8HNU9-F1
#
_cell.length_a   1.000
_cell.length_b   1.000
_cell.length_c   1.000
_cell.angle_alpha   90.00
_cell.angle_beta   90.00
_cell.angle_gamma   90.00
#
_symmetry.space_group_name_H-M   'P 1'
#
loop_
_entity.id
_entity.type
_entity.pdbx_description
1 polymer ?
#
loop_
_entity_poly.entity_id
_entity_poly.type
_entity_poly.pdbx_seq_one_letter_code
_entity_poly.pdbx_strand_id
1 'polypeptide(L)'
;MPQVSYADLRRSFRRYNRDHVLRTLASISSTQRAADLGLAEDPGLSSAAAPFSLTALAGAVAIDGNDRRQAAIDISDIENLCSTYIELDHPEVPTSGPVDTDALAAMTSRIIHSQFPFGYSIIENIGRSVSLFVDRPDVRNMPSQDQWREQLGVDILDYLRIVMGLLIPAARNKGVITAPLLREKYAVLFTETGVETAITLLNDHLSSDIPSLEAHGSTHRIQGQEMWSPNPLTARPFVRYGSEFVLPSFMLLEQKMTPLGMYFTGLELFGASTFPGAVGDAFELHVGEQLRELEYAVIHSEIEYRDGKDKKKTVDFIVEFEELILLVEVKAARTIATARAGLPDGLANTAAKMNSARRQIDNTAILIRGRKAELSHIACDRPIRGLVVTLEPNHLVDTFLFEERINATDTEIATACGHDIERIIPVLADREDVGRRLLKALTKNGPTPPSIDRAVSGISRSVRNRLVDERYERAIRDRPVLR
;
A
#
# COMPACT_ATOMS: atom_id res chain seq x y z
N MET A 1 11.20 -29.50 -11.90
CA MET A 1 11.23 -28.65 -13.12
C MET A 1 12.56 -27.91 -13.12
N PRO A 2 13.15 -27.56 -14.27
CA PRO A 2 14.35 -26.72 -14.29
C PRO A 2 14.07 -25.38 -13.57
N GLN A 3 14.98 -24.96 -12.68
CA GLN A 3 14.88 -23.67 -12.00
C GLN A 3 15.16 -22.54 -12.98
N VAL A 4 14.23 -21.59 -13.10
CA VAL A 4 14.41 -20.40 -13.95
C VAL A 4 15.13 -19.33 -13.12
N SER A 5 16.37 -19.03 -13.47
CA SER A 5 17.10 -17.95 -12.78
C SER A 5 16.67 -16.58 -13.31
N TYR A 6 16.92 -15.51 -12.53
CA TYR A 6 16.78 -14.14 -13.05
C TYR A 6 17.65 -13.89 -14.30
N ALA A 7 18.81 -14.54 -14.40
CA ALA A 7 19.67 -14.45 -15.58
C ALA A 7 18.99 -15.04 -16.83
N ASP A 8 18.16 -16.08 -16.69
CA ASP A 8 17.40 -16.69 -17.79
C ASP A 8 16.22 -15.81 -18.21
N LEU A 9 15.48 -15.24 -17.26
CA LEU A 9 14.45 -14.23 -17.56
C LEU A 9 15.07 -13.02 -18.27
N ARG A 10 16.20 -12.52 -17.76
CA ARG A 10 16.94 -11.40 -18.36
C ARG A 10 17.41 -11.74 -19.76
N ARG A 11 17.97 -12.93 -20.00
CA ARG A 11 18.33 -13.39 -21.35
C ARG A 11 17.10 -13.43 -22.25
N SER A 12 15.93 -13.76 -21.70
CA SER A 12 14.67 -13.86 -22.45
C SER A 12 14.18 -12.52 -22.95
N PHE A 13 13.99 -11.51 -22.10
CA PHE A 13 13.53 -10.20 -22.59
C PHE A 13 14.59 -9.43 -23.38
N ARG A 14 15.90 -9.67 -23.15
CA ARG A 14 17.00 -9.03 -23.92
C ARG A 14 17.12 -9.51 -25.37
N ARG A 15 16.29 -10.48 -25.80
CA ARG A 15 16.14 -10.87 -27.21
C ARG A 15 15.39 -9.81 -28.02
N TYR A 16 14.56 -9.01 -27.37
CA TYR A 16 13.73 -7.99 -28.00
C TYR A 16 14.31 -6.59 -27.77
N ASN A 17 13.83 -5.62 -28.55
CA ASN A 17 14.10 -4.21 -28.30
C ASN A 17 13.38 -3.76 -27.02
N ARG A 18 14.06 -3.08 -26.09
CA ARG A 18 13.45 -2.68 -24.80
C ARG A 18 12.27 -1.74 -25.01
N ASP A 19 12.37 -0.77 -25.90
CA ASP A 19 11.30 0.19 -26.14
C ASP A 19 10.04 -0.49 -26.68
N HIS A 20 10.23 -1.49 -27.56
CA HIS A 20 9.13 -2.31 -28.04
C HIS A 20 8.49 -3.11 -26.91
N VAL A 21 9.28 -3.73 -26.03
CA VAL A 21 8.76 -4.49 -24.88
C VAL A 21 7.93 -3.58 -23.96
N LEU A 22 8.47 -2.40 -23.59
CA LEU A 22 7.78 -1.47 -22.70
C LEU A 22 6.49 -0.91 -23.30
N ARG A 23 6.45 -0.66 -24.62
CA ARG A 23 5.23 -0.22 -25.31
C ARG A 23 4.21 -1.34 -25.44
N THR A 24 4.63 -2.57 -25.67
CA THR A 24 3.70 -3.72 -25.69
C THR A 24 3.13 -3.97 -24.29
N LEU A 25 3.94 -3.88 -23.23
CA LEU A 25 3.46 -3.90 -21.85
C LEU A 25 2.44 -2.78 -21.57
N ALA A 26 2.74 -1.55 -21.99
CA ALA A 26 1.84 -0.41 -21.87
C ALA A 26 0.51 -0.64 -22.58
N SER A 27 0.54 -1.20 -23.80
CA SER A 27 -0.66 -1.54 -24.55
C SER A 27 -1.49 -2.63 -23.87
N ILE A 28 -0.86 -3.67 -23.34
CA ILE A 28 -1.55 -4.77 -22.65
C ILE A 28 -2.20 -4.25 -21.36
N SER A 29 -1.44 -3.53 -20.53
CA SER A 29 -1.94 -2.96 -19.28
C SER A 29 -3.07 -1.95 -19.53
N SER A 30 -2.97 -1.17 -20.61
CA SER A 30 -4.02 -0.25 -21.07
C SER A 30 -5.31 -0.97 -21.44
N THR A 31 -5.23 -2.08 -22.16
CA THR A 31 -6.41 -2.86 -22.55
C THR A 31 -7.06 -3.52 -21.34
N GLN A 32 -6.28 -4.11 -20.43
CA GLN A 32 -6.80 -4.66 -19.17
C GLN A 32 -7.55 -3.58 -18.38
N ARG A 33 -6.93 -2.42 -18.20
CA ARG A 33 -7.57 -1.34 -17.43
C ARG A 33 -8.81 -0.79 -18.12
N ALA A 34 -8.80 -0.68 -19.45
CA ALA A 34 -9.99 -0.29 -20.20
C ALA A 34 -11.13 -1.29 -20.03
N ALA A 35 -10.84 -2.61 -19.97
CA ALA A 35 -11.83 -3.64 -19.70
C ALA A 35 -12.40 -3.54 -18.27
N ASP A 36 -11.54 -3.35 -17.26
CA ASP A 36 -11.98 -3.15 -15.86
C ASP A 36 -12.91 -1.95 -15.68
N LEU A 37 -12.72 -0.91 -16.51
CA LEU A 37 -13.55 0.30 -16.53
C LEU A 37 -14.79 0.17 -17.44
N GLY A 38 -15.02 -1.00 -18.06
CA GLY A 38 -16.12 -1.21 -19.01
C GLY A 38 -15.99 -0.41 -20.31
N LEU A 39 -14.78 0.04 -20.65
CA LEU A 39 -14.48 0.83 -21.85
C LEU A 39 -14.03 -0.02 -23.05
N ALA A 40 -13.74 -1.30 -22.81
CA ALA A 40 -13.30 -2.30 -23.79
C ALA A 40 -13.75 -3.70 -23.36
N GLU A 41 -13.68 -4.67 -24.28
CA GLU A 41 -13.85 -6.09 -23.95
C GLU A 41 -12.60 -6.63 -23.24
N ASP A 42 -12.79 -7.70 -22.46
CA ASP A 42 -11.67 -8.44 -21.84
C ASP A 42 -10.74 -8.96 -22.96
N PRO A 43 -9.43 -8.63 -22.90
CA PRO A 43 -8.49 -9.08 -23.92
C PRO A 43 -8.24 -10.59 -23.94
N GLY A 44 -8.77 -11.37 -22.99
CA GLY A 44 -8.62 -12.82 -22.94
C GLY A 44 -7.18 -13.26 -22.68
N LEU A 45 -6.43 -12.45 -21.93
CA LEU A 45 -5.04 -12.72 -21.57
C LEU A 45 -4.95 -13.92 -20.62
N SER A 46 -3.86 -14.68 -20.72
CA SER A 46 -3.50 -15.68 -19.74
C SER A 46 -3.39 -15.07 -18.34
N SER A 47 -3.71 -15.89 -17.32
CA SER A 47 -3.54 -15.50 -15.91
C SER A 47 -2.09 -15.15 -15.55
N ALA A 48 -1.12 -15.59 -16.36
CA ALA A 48 0.27 -15.23 -16.20
C ALA A 48 0.52 -13.74 -16.46
N ALA A 49 -0.17 -13.11 -17.43
CA ALA A 49 -0.09 -11.68 -17.72
C ALA A 49 -0.95 -10.82 -16.79
N ALA A 50 -0.97 -11.15 -15.50
CA ALA A 50 -1.64 -10.36 -14.48
C ALA A 50 -0.95 -9.01 -14.23
N PRO A 51 -1.65 -8.01 -13.64
CA PRO A 51 -1.08 -6.69 -13.37
C PRO A 51 0.25 -6.71 -12.59
N PHE A 52 0.43 -7.65 -11.65
CA PHE A 52 1.66 -7.76 -10.88
C PHE A 52 2.86 -8.22 -11.71
N SER A 53 2.68 -9.19 -12.61
CA SER A 53 3.77 -9.72 -13.43
C SER A 53 4.17 -8.73 -14.51
N LEU A 54 3.20 -8.04 -15.13
CA LEU A 54 3.44 -6.94 -16.06
C LEU A 54 4.26 -5.81 -15.39
N THR A 55 3.89 -5.44 -14.16
CA THR A 55 4.59 -4.40 -13.38
C THR A 55 6.03 -4.81 -13.06
N ALA A 56 6.22 -6.05 -12.60
CA ALA A 56 7.53 -6.57 -12.27
C ALA A 56 8.42 -6.64 -13.52
N LEU A 57 7.88 -7.17 -14.62
CA LEU A 57 8.57 -7.26 -15.91
C LEU A 57 8.93 -5.88 -16.47
N ALA A 58 8.04 -4.89 -16.38
CA ALA A 58 8.32 -3.52 -16.80
C ALA A 58 9.53 -2.92 -16.06
N GLY A 59 9.59 -3.12 -14.73
CA GLY A 59 10.74 -2.69 -13.93
C GLY A 59 12.04 -3.38 -14.35
N ALA A 60 12.01 -4.71 -14.51
CA ALA A 60 13.18 -5.48 -14.93
C ALA A 60 13.67 -5.08 -16.34
N VAL A 61 12.75 -4.86 -17.28
CA VAL A 61 13.06 -4.44 -18.66
C VAL A 61 13.60 -3.01 -18.69
N ALA A 62 13.06 -2.11 -17.88
CA ALA A 62 13.56 -0.73 -17.80
C ALA A 62 15.03 -0.70 -17.31
N ILE A 63 15.38 -1.52 -16.33
CA ILE A 63 16.72 -1.57 -15.72
C ILE A 63 17.72 -2.37 -16.56
N ASP A 64 17.35 -3.58 -16.99
CA ASP A 64 18.29 -4.57 -17.55
C ASP A 64 18.07 -4.84 -19.05
N GLY A 65 17.11 -4.16 -19.68
CA GLY A 65 16.82 -4.24 -21.11
C GLY A 65 17.96 -3.75 -22.01
N ASN A 66 17.80 -3.88 -23.32
CA ASN A 66 18.70 -3.26 -24.28
C ASN A 66 18.02 -3.04 -25.64
N ASP A 67 18.55 -2.10 -26.43
CA ASP A 67 18.01 -1.75 -27.75
C ASP A 67 18.83 -2.31 -28.91
N ARG A 68 19.75 -3.25 -28.64
CA ARG A 68 20.66 -3.81 -29.65
C ARG A 68 19.97 -4.80 -30.59
N ARG A 69 18.78 -5.27 -30.25
CA ARG A 69 18.01 -6.25 -31.00
C ARG A 69 16.78 -5.59 -31.62
N GLN A 70 16.34 -6.10 -32.76
CA GLN A 70 15.18 -5.59 -33.51
C GLN A 70 14.08 -6.65 -33.67
N ALA A 71 14.13 -7.74 -32.91
CA ALA A 71 13.06 -8.73 -32.94
C ALA A 71 11.74 -8.05 -32.56
N ALA A 72 10.70 -8.29 -33.37
CA ALA A 72 9.34 -7.92 -33.02
C ALA A 72 8.94 -8.69 -31.75
N ILE A 73 8.09 -8.06 -30.94
CA ILE A 73 7.50 -8.68 -29.76
C ILE A 73 5.99 -8.57 -29.86
N ASP A 74 5.29 -9.66 -29.63
CA ASP A 74 3.82 -9.68 -29.61
C ASP A 74 3.26 -9.97 -28.20
N ILE A 75 1.93 -10.14 -28.11
CA ILE A 75 1.25 -10.44 -26.85
C ILE A 75 1.69 -11.81 -26.31
N SER A 76 1.81 -12.82 -27.17
CA SER A 76 2.21 -14.17 -26.74
C SER A 76 3.62 -14.18 -26.16
N ASP A 77 4.54 -13.40 -26.73
CA ASP A 77 5.87 -13.22 -26.17
C ASP A 77 5.81 -12.62 -24.75
N ILE A 78 4.96 -11.62 -24.51
CA ILE A 78 4.78 -11.03 -23.17
C ILE A 78 4.19 -12.04 -22.19
N GLU A 79 3.20 -12.82 -22.59
CA GLU A 79 2.62 -13.88 -21.77
C GLU A 79 3.66 -14.94 -21.38
N ASN A 80 4.53 -15.31 -22.33
CA ASN A 80 5.65 -16.22 -22.08
C ASN A 80 6.67 -15.61 -21.11
N LEU A 81 7.00 -14.32 -21.24
CA LEU A 81 7.88 -13.62 -20.30
C LEU A 81 7.26 -13.53 -18.90
N CYS A 82 5.95 -13.28 -18.80
CA CYS A 82 5.24 -13.25 -17.53
C CYS A 82 5.17 -14.64 -16.88
N SER A 83 4.98 -15.69 -17.68
CA SER A 83 5.03 -17.08 -17.23
C SER A 83 6.42 -17.43 -16.70
N THR A 84 7.46 -17.05 -17.45
CA THR A 84 8.87 -17.20 -17.03
C THR A 84 9.15 -16.44 -15.71
N TYR A 85 8.53 -15.27 -15.51
CA TYR A 85 8.62 -14.52 -14.25
C TYR A 85 7.96 -15.28 -13.08
N ILE A 86 6.79 -15.86 -13.29
CA ILE A 86 6.08 -16.65 -12.26
C ILE A 86 6.86 -17.92 -11.90
N GLU A 87 7.58 -18.48 -12.87
CA GLU A 87 8.44 -19.66 -12.70
C GLU A 87 9.82 -19.35 -12.11
N LEU A 88 10.11 -18.08 -11.79
CA LEU A 88 11.41 -17.71 -11.21
C LEU A 88 11.69 -18.49 -9.93
N ASP A 89 12.91 -18.97 -9.85
CA ASP A 89 13.40 -19.71 -8.71
C ASP A 89 13.47 -18.81 -7.46
N HIS A 90 13.18 -19.40 -6.30
CA HIS A 90 13.36 -18.78 -5.01
C HIS A 90 14.63 -19.38 -4.37
N PRO A 91 15.77 -18.66 -4.32
CA PRO A 91 17.08 -19.24 -4.02
C PRO A 91 17.18 -20.01 -2.69
N GLU A 92 16.31 -19.68 -1.74
CA GLU A 92 16.28 -20.26 -0.40
C GLU A 92 15.39 -21.52 -0.32
N VAL A 93 14.60 -21.80 -1.36
CA VAL A 93 13.73 -22.97 -1.41
C VAL A 93 14.55 -24.16 -1.92
N PRO A 94 14.69 -25.24 -1.14
CA PRO A 94 15.48 -26.39 -1.55
C PRO A 94 14.88 -27.08 -2.77
N THR A 95 15.74 -27.53 -3.69
CA THR A 95 15.32 -28.30 -4.89
C THR A 95 14.73 -29.67 -4.55
N SER A 96 15.04 -30.20 -3.37
CA SER A 96 14.50 -31.45 -2.84
C SER A 96 14.47 -31.42 -1.31
N GLY A 97 13.45 -32.02 -0.70
CA GLY A 97 13.29 -32.07 0.76
C GLY A 97 12.25 -31.08 1.29
N PRO A 98 12.05 -31.04 2.62
CA PRO A 98 11.12 -30.10 3.24
C PRO A 98 11.64 -28.66 3.13
N VAL A 99 10.73 -27.71 2.90
CA VAL A 99 10.99 -26.28 2.97
C VAL A 99 10.89 -25.86 4.44
N ASP A 100 11.94 -25.22 4.98
CA ASP A 100 11.87 -24.68 6.34
C ASP A 100 11.00 -23.42 6.42
N THR A 101 10.64 -23.04 7.65
CA THR A 101 9.76 -21.89 7.92
C THR A 101 10.33 -20.58 7.39
N ASP A 102 11.66 -20.43 7.36
CA ASP A 102 12.34 -19.19 6.97
C ASP A 102 12.35 -19.01 5.45
N ALA A 103 12.67 -20.07 4.71
CA ALA A 103 12.55 -20.12 3.26
C ALA A 103 11.10 -19.90 2.82
N LEU A 104 10.13 -20.51 3.53
CA LEU A 104 8.72 -20.30 3.27
C LEU A 104 8.28 -18.87 3.57
N ALA A 105 8.74 -18.27 4.67
CA ALA A 105 8.45 -16.87 5.01
C ALA A 105 9.04 -15.90 3.97
N ALA A 106 10.27 -16.15 3.51
CA ALA A 106 10.93 -15.37 2.47
C ALA A 106 10.18 -15.43 1.13
N MET A 107 9.85 -16.64 0.67
CA MET A 107 9.07 -16.87 -0.56
C MET A 107 7.69 -16.21 -0.46
N THR A 108 6.97 -16.43 0.63
CA THR A 108 5.62 -15.89 0.83
C THR A 108 5.65 -14.35 0.90
N SER A 109 6.67 -13.76 1.54
CA SER A 109 6.82 -12.30 1.57
C SER A 109 6.95 -11.70 0.17
N ARG A 110 7.77 -12.31 -0.69
CA ARG A 110 7.93 -11.88 -2.10
C ARG A 110 6.63 -11.96 -2.87
N ILE A 111 5.93 -13.08 -2.76
CA ILE A 111 4.66 -13.32 -3.45
C ILE A 111 3.62 -12.30 -3.01
N ILE A 112 3.40 -12.16 -1.71
CA ILE A 112 2.38 -11.27 -1.16
C ILE A 112 2.65 -9.82 -1.54
N HIS A 113 3.87 -9.31 -1.33
CA HIS A 113 4.19 -7.92 -1.64
C HIS A 113 4.21 -7.63 -3.14
N SER A 114 4.34 -8.65 -3.98
CA SER A 114 4.21 -8.50 -5.43
C SER A 114 2.75 -8.55 -5.88
N GLN A 115 1.90 -9.38 -5.27
CA GLN A 115 0.54 -9.63 -5.80
C GLN A 115 -0.56 -8.84 -5.07
N PHE A 116 -0.50 -8.71 -3.75
CA PHE A 116 -1.62 -8.21 -2.96
C PHE A 116 -1.90 -6.71 -3.13
N PRO A 117 -0.90 -5.82 -3.38
CA PRO A 117 -1.17 -4.42 -3.65
C PRO A 117 -2.17 -4.16 -4.80
N PHE A 118 -2.35 -5.14 -5.69
CA PHE A 118 -3.25 -5.08 -6.83
C PHE A 118 -4.71 -5.39 -6.48
N GLY A 119 -4.98 -5.89 -5.27
CA GLY A 119 -6.32 -6.23 -4.81
C GLY A 119 -7.01 -5.15 -3.96
N TYR A 120 -6.35 -4.04 -3.67
CA TYR A 120 -6.92 -3.00 -2.80
C TYR A 120 -7.83 -2.03 -3.55
N SER A 121 -8.83 -1.54 -2.83
CA SER A 121 -9.73 -0.52 -3.33
C SER A 121 -8.99 0.80 -3.57
N ILE A 122 -9.07 1.33 -4.79
CA ILE A 122 -8.54 2.65 -5.13
C ILE A 122 -9.32 3.76 -4.42
N ILE A 123 -10.62 3.56 -4.16
CA ILE A 123 -11.49 4.52 -3.46
C ILE A 123 -10.98 4.70 -2.03
N GLU A 124 -10.76 3.60 -1.31
CA GLU A 124 -10.20 3.61 0.05
C GLU A 124 -8.85 4.30 0.09
N ASN A 125 -7.96 3.96 -0.84
CA ASN A 125 -6.65 4.57 -0.91
C ASN A 125 -6.68 6.08 -1.15
N ILE A 126 -7.50 6.55 -2.09
CA ILE A 126 -7.61 7.99 -2.38
C ILE A 126 -8.26 8.73 -1.20
N GLY A 127 -9.35 8.18 -0.65
CA GLY A 127 -10.00 8.76 0.54
C GLY A 127 -9.04 8.86 1.73
N ARG A 128 -8.21 7.82 1.95
CA ARG A 128 -7.15 7.84 2.97
C ARG A 128 -6.08 8.87 2.66
N SER A 129 -5.62 8.99 1.41
CA SER A 129 -4.66 10.04 1.04
C SER A 129 -5.16 11.45 1.34
N VAL A 130 -6.43 11.75 1.03
CA VAL A 130 -7.06 13.02 1.43
C VAL A 130 -7.06 13.18 2.96
N SER A 131 -7.44 12.12 3.68
CA SER A 131 -7.45 12.15 5.15
C SER A 131 -6.09 12.43 5.76
N LEU A 132 -5.00 11.95 5.15
CA LEU A 132 -3.66 12.05 5.72
C LEU A 132 -2.93 13.32 5.30
N PHE A 133 -3.11 13.76 4.06
CA PHE A 133 -2.29 14.82 3.46
C PHE A 133 -3.06 16.11 3.19
N VAL A 134 -4.40 16.12 3.31
CA VAL A 134 -5.24 17.30 3.08
C VAL A 134 -5.92 17.74 4.38
N ASP A 135 -6.55 16.80 5.10
CA ASP A 135 -7.39 17.09 6.28
C ASP A 135 -6.59 17.28 7.59
N ARG A 136 -5.27 17.50 7.50
CA ARG A 136 -4.33 17.50 8.65
C ARG A 136 -3.44 18.75 8.75
N PRO A 137 -3.98 19.98 8.62
CA PRO A 137 -3.18 21.19 8.75
C PRO A 137 -2.64 21.41 10.17
N ASP A 138 -3.22 20.73 11.16
CA ASP A 138 -2.91 20.82 12.59
C ASP A 138 -1.83 19.83 13.05
N VAL A 139 -1.49 18.84 12.22
CA VAL A 139 -0.45 17.85 12.54
C VAL A 139 0.93 18.50 12.46
N ARG A 140 1.69 18.36 13.55
CA ARG A 140 3.02 18.96 13.67
C ARG A 140 3.95 18.45 12.57
N ASN A 141 4.63 19.38 11.89
CA ASN A 141 5.55 19.10 10.78
C ASN A 141 4.90 18.48 9.54
N MET A 142 3.57 18.39 9.47
CA MET A 142 2.89 18.04 8.21
C MET A 142 3.09 19.20 7.23
N PRO A 143 3.57 18.95 5.99
CA PRO A 143 3.65 20.01 4.99
C PRO A 143 2.26 20.58 4.68
N SER A 144 2.16 21.91 4.71
CA SER A 144 0.96 22.63 4.31
C SER A 144 0.66 22.45 2.81
N GLN A 145 -0.58 22.74 2.39
CA GLN A 145 -0.95 22.70 0.96
C GLN A 145 -0.11 23.66 0.11
N ASP A 146 0.32 24.80 0.66
CA ASP A 146 1.18 25.75 -0.05
C ASP A 146 2.60 25.19 -0.26
N GLN A 147 3.14 24.45 0.72
CA GLN A 147 4.43 23.77 0.56
C GLN A 147 4.34 22.64 -0.48
N TRP A 148 3.23 21.90 -0.53
CA TRP A 148 2.99 20.94 -1.61
C TRP A 148 2.92 21.63 -2.97
N ARG A 149 2.21 22.76 -3.05
CA ARG A 149 2.10 23.57 -4.29
C ARG A 149 3.46 24.10 -4.75
N GLU A 150 4.32 24.53 -3.83
CA GLU A 150 5.69 24.95 -4.17
C GLU A 150 6.51 23.81 -4.78
N GLN A 151 6.35 22.58 -4.28
CA GLN A 151 7.15 21.43 -4.70
C GLN A 151 6.59 20.70 -5.94
N LEU A 152 5.27 20.62 -6.09
CA LEU A 152 4.59 19.88 -7.16
C LEU A 152 4.00 20.79 -8.25
N GLY A 153 3.98 22.10 -8.03
CA GLY A 153 3.23 23.07 -8.85
C GLY A 153 1.72 23.09 -8.57
N VAL A 154 1.21 22.16 -7.77
CA VAL A 154 -0.21 22.00 -7.41
C VAL A 154 -0.36 21.53 -5.96
N ASP A 155 -1.52 21.80 -5.35
CA ASP A 155 -1.84 21.16 -4.06
C ASP A 155 -2.19 19.67 -4.22
N ILE A 156 -2.41 18.98 -3.11
CA ILE A 156 -2.62 17.53 -3.13
C ILE A 156 -3.91 17.13 -3.83
N LEU A 157 -5.00 17.91 -3.70
CA LEU A 157 -6.26 17.56 -4.36
C LEU A 157 -6.10 17.64 -5.88
N ASP A 158 -5.47 18.72 -6.36
CA ASP A 158 -5.22 18.90 -7.79
C ASP A 158 -4.20 17.88 -8.33
N TYR A 159 -3.20 17.50 -7.54
CA TYR A 159 -2.30 16.40 -7.86
C TYR A 159 -3.09 15.08 -8.10
N LEU A 160 -3.96 14.70 -7.15
CA LEU A 160 -4.77 13.48 -7.27
C LEU A 160 -5.69 13.53 -8.51
N ARG A 161 -6.30 14.68 -8.77
CA ARG A 161 -7.17 14.92 -9.94
C ARG A 161 -6.43 14.85 -11.26
N ILE A 162 -5.20 15.36 -11.33
CA ILE A 162 -4.36 15.26 -12.52
C ILE A 162 -3.96 13.80 -12.75
N VAL A 163 -3.46 13.12 -11.71
CA VAL A 163 -3.03 11.71 -11.82
C VAL A 163 -4.19 10.82 -12.27
N MET A 164 -5.38 10.99 -11.69
CA MET A 164 -6.58 10.28 -12.14
C MET A 164 -6.97 10.67 -13.57
N GLY A 165 -6.91 11.95 -13.91
CA GLY A 165 -7.20 12.46 -15.26
C GLY A 165 -6.28 11.86 -16.33
N LEU A 166 -5.02 11.56 -16.00
CA LEU A 166 -4.04 10.93 -16.89
C LEU A 166 -4.34 9.45 -17.18
N LEU A 167 -5.13 8.76 -16.34
CA LEU A 167 -5.51 7.36 -16.59
C LEU A 167 -6.34 7.21 -17.87
N ILE A 168 -7.20 8.18 -18.20
CA ILE A 168 -8.05 8.14 -19.39
C ILE A 168 -7.24 8.22 -20.70
N PRO A 169 -6.41 9.25 -20.95
CA PRO A 169 -5.60 9.30 -22.15
C PRO A 169 -4.63 8.13 -22.22
N ALA A 170 -4.07 7.66 -21.10
CA ALA A 170 -3.29 6.42 -21.13
C ALA A 170 -4.14 5.25 -21.65
N ALA A 171 -5.33 5.01 -21.06
CA ALA A 171 -6.20 3.87 -21.38
C ALA A 171 -6.67 3.87 -22.83
N ARG A 172 -6.91 5.06 -23.40
CA ARG A 172 -7.41 5.24 -24.78
C ARG A 172 -6.30 5.23 -25.83
N ASN A 173 -5.04 5.37 -25.44
CA ASN A 173 -3.91 5.50 -26.37
C ASN A 173 -2.81 4.47 -26.11
N LYS A 174 -3.21 3.24 -25.72
CA LYS A 174 -2.30 2.09 -25.52
C LYS A 174 -1.15 2.40 -24.55
N GLY A 175 -1.47 3.16 -23.49
CA GLY A 175 -0.52 3.59 -22.48
C GLY A 175 0.49 4.67 -22.96
N VAL A 176 0.29 5.29 -24.12
CA VAL A 176 1.18 6.36 -24.63
C VAL A 176 0.49 7.71 -24.56
N ILE A 177 1.14 8.68 -23.94
CA ILE A 177 0.68 10.07 -23.82
C ILE A 177 1.70 11.01 -24.48
N THR A 178 1.22 12.07 -25.13
CA THR A 178 2.04 13.18 -25.62
C THR A 178 1.41 14.52 -25.21
N ALA A 179 2.22 15.57 -25.14
CA ALA A 179 1.70 16.91 -24.83
C ALA A 179 0.66 17.42 -25.87
N PRO A 180 0.86 17.28 -27.20
CA PRO A 180 -0.19 17.63 -28.17
C PRO A 180 -1.48 16.86 -27.96
N LEU A 181 -1.39 15.55 -27.67
CA LEU A 181 -2.56 14.71 -27.40
C LEU A 181 -3.37 15.25 -26.21
N LEU A 182 -2.68 15.62 -25.11
CA LEU A 182 -3.34 16.19 -23.94
C LEU A 182 -4.03 17.52 -24.26
N ARG A 183 -3.36 18.42 -24.97
CA ARG A 183 -3.92 19.74 -25.35
C ARG A 183 -5.12 19.62 -26.28
N GLU A 184 -5.01 18.81 -27.32
CA GLU A 184 -5.99 18.78 -28.41
C GLU A 184 -7.22 17.93 -28.09
N LYS A 185 -7.05 16.82 -27.35
CA LYS A 185 -8.13 15.84 -27.13
C LYS A 185 -8.60 15.73 -25.69
N TYR A 186 -7.73 16.01 -24.73
CA TYR A 186 -7.99 15.73 -23.32
C TYR A 186 -7.92 16.96 -22.41
N ALA A 187 -7.79 18.17 -22.96
CA ALA A 187 -7.70 19.40 -22.17
C ALA A 187 -8.92 19.60 -21.26
N VAL A 188 -10.10 19.12 -21.69
CA VAL A 188 -11.34 19.16 -20.89
C VAL A 188 -11.20 18.43 -19.56
N LEU A 189 -10.40 17.35 -19.50
CA LEU A 189 -10.12 16.63 -18.26
C LEU A 189 -9.33 17.49 -17.27
N PHE A 190 -8.67 18.56 -17.70
CA PHE A 190 -7.81 19.40 -16.87
C PHE A 190 -8.29 20.86 -16.83
N THR A 191 -9.59 21.10 -17.04
CA THR A 191 -10.15 22.46 -17.12
C THR A 191 -9.87 23.28 -15.86
N GLU A 192 -9.96 22.66 -14.68
CA GLU A 192 -9.76 23.35 -13.39
C GLU A 192 -8.28 23.51 -13.04
N THR A 193 -7.47 22.48 -13.29
CA THR A 193 -6.05 22.45 -12.91
C THR A 193 -5.13 23.07 -13.96
N GLY A 194 -5.61 23.20 -15.21
CA GLY A 194 -4.82 23.56 -16.38
C GLY A 194 -4.14 22.36 -17.03
N VAL A 195 -4.25 22.23 -18.36
CA VAL A 195 -3.58 21.16 -19.13
C VAL A 195 -2.06 21.31 -19.12
N GLU A 196 -1.53 22.54 -19.13
CA GLU A 196 -0.09 22.77 -19.03
C GLU A 196 0.46 22.32 -17.68
N THR A 197 -0.27 22.58 -16.60
CA THR A 197 0.07 22.10 -15.25
C THR A 197 0.16 20.57 -15.22
N ALA A 198 -0.80 19.89 -15.86
CA ALA A 198 -0.79 18.44 -15.97
C ALA A 198 0.42 17.92 -16.77
N ILE A 199 0.79 18.60 -17.87
CA ILE A 199 1.96 18.27 -18.68
C ILE A 199 3.25 18.47 -17.86
N THR A 200 3.37 19.57 -17.11
CA THR A 200 4.51 19.83 -16.22
C THR A 200 4.62 18.76 -15.14
N LEU A 201 3.53 18.43 -14.44
CA LEU A 201 3.52 17.37 -13.44
C LEU A 201 3.93 16.00 -14.04
N LEU A 202 3.42 15.67 -15.22
CA LEU A 202 3.79 14.46 -15.96
C LEU A 202 5.29 14.42 -16.24
N ASN A 203 5.85 15.53 -16.73
CA ASN A 203 7.25 15.62 -17.10
C ASN A 203 8.20 15.57 -15.89
N ASP A 204 7.87 16.29 -14.82
CA ASP A 204 8.80 16.58 -13.73
C ASP A 204 8.68 15.56 -12.59
N HIS A 205 7.47 15.04 -12.33
CA HIS A 205 7.19 14.20 -11.14
C HIS A 205 6.70 12.79 -11.46
N LEU A 206 6.19 12.52 -12.66
CA LEU A 206 5.60 11.21 -12.99
C LEU A 206 6.39 10.44 -14.04
N SER A 207 7.40 11.06 -14.69
CA SER A 207 8.18 10.42 -15.74
C SER A 207 9.68 10.40 -15.45
N SER A 208 10.38 9.46 -16.07
CA SER A 208 11.84 9.37 -16.05
C SER A 208 12.35 8.83 -17.38
N ASP A 209 13.59 9.17 -17.74
CA ASP A 209 14.25 8.56 -18.89
C ASP A 209 14.92 7.23 -18.52
N ILE A 210 15.24 6.45 -19.54
CA ILE A 210 15.87 5.14 -19.38
C ILE A 210 17.19 5.21 -18.60
N PRO A 211 18.17 6.09 -18.92
CA PRO A 211 19.41 6.17 -18.16
C PRO A 211 19.20 6.40 -16.66
N SER A 212 18.24 7.24 -16.30
CA SER A 212 17.89 7.52 -14.90
C SER A 212 17.26 6.30 -14.22
N LEU A 213 16.40 5.56 -14.92
CA LEU A 213 15.80 4.32 -14.42
C LEU A 213 16.86 3.22 -14.22
N GLU A 214 17.80 3.06 -15.16
CA GLU A 214 18.94 2.13 -15.05
C GLU A 214 19.84 2.49 -13.87
N ALA A 215 20.16 3.78 -13.69
CA ALA A 215 20.97 4.27 -12.58
C ALA A 215 20.28 3.99 -11.24
N HIS A 216 18.99 4.34 -11.12
CA HIS A 216 18.22 4.04 -9.91
C HIS A 216 18.20 2.54 -9.61
N GLY A 217 17.90 1.70 -10.61
CA GLY A 217 17.86 0.25 -10.47
C GLY A 217 19.21 -0.35 -10.07
N SER A 218 20.31 0.22 -10.56
CA SER A 218 21.66 -0.20 -10.19
C SER A 218 22.01 0.19 -8.76
N THR A 219 21.68 1.42 -8.32
CA THR A 219 21.94 1.91 -6.96
C THR A 219 21.17 1.14 -5.90
N HIS A 220 19.93 0.74 -6.19
CA HIS A 220 19.06 0.08 -5.22
C HIS A 220 18.97 -1.44 -5.40
N ARG A 221 19.84 -2.02 -6.24
CA ARG A 221 19.85 -3.46 -6.51
C ARG A 221 20.16 -4.24 -5.24
N ILE A 222 19.32 -5.23 -4.95
CA ILE A 222 19.56 -6.24 -3.93
C ILE A 222 20.22 -7.44 -4.65
N GLN A 223 21.50 -7.65 -4.38
CA GLN A 223 22.29 -8.68 -5.05
C GLN A 223 21.71 -10.09 -4.80
N GLY A 224 21.54 -10.89 -5.86
CA GLY A 224 20.93 -12.21 -5.79
C GLY A 224 19.41 -12.21 -5.63
N GLN A 225 18.80 -11.02 -5.52
CA GLN A 225 17.36 -10.80 -5.41
C GLN A 225 16.93 -9.71 -6.42
N GLU A 226 17.56 -9.69 -7.59
CA GLU A 226 17.42 -8.62 -8.57
C GLU A 226 15.96 -8.38 -8.97
N MET A 227 15.18 -9.46 -9.11
CA MET A 227 13.76 -9.37 -9.47
C MET A 227 12.90 -8.69 -8.39
N TRP A 228 13.28 -8.81 -7.13
CA TRP A 228 12.56 -8.24 -5.98
C TRP A 228 13.21 -6.96 -5.46
N SER A 229 14.18 -6.42 -6.21
CA SER A 229 14.74 -5.10 -5.94
C SER A 229 13.68 -4.01 -6.20
N PRO A 230 13.82 -2.82 -5.59
CA PRO A 230 12.88 -1.71 -5.80
C PRO A 230 12.69 -1.38 -7.29
N ASN A 231 11.43 -1.40 -7.74
CA ASN A 231 11.08 -1.01 -9.10
C ASN A 231 11.14 0.52 -9.24
N PRO A 232 12.01 1.08 -10.10
CA PRO A 232 12.13 2.54 -10.26
C PRO A 232 10.85 3.18 -10.80
N LEU A 233 10.02 2.42 -11.52
CA LEU A 233 8.75 2.91 -12.05
C LEU A 233 7.70 3.14 -10.95
N THR A 234 7.89 2.64 -9.72
CA THR A 234 7.02 3.01 -8.58
C THR A 234 7.17 4.49 -8.20
N ALA A 235 8.37 5.06 -8.37
CA ALA A 235 8.61 6.48 -8.10
C ALA A 235 8.19 7.36 -9.29
N ARG A 236 8.47 6.90 -10.51
CA ARG A 236 8.21 7.58 -11.79
C ARG A 236 7.54 6.61 -12.79
N PRO A 237 6.19 6.51 -12.79
CA PRO A 237 5.46 5.47 -13.54
C PRO A 237 5.60 5.53 -15.06
N PHE A 238 5.90 6.71 -15.63
CA PHE A 238 6.10 6.87 -17.06
C PHE A 238 7.58 6.77 -17.47
N VAL A 239 7.82 6.09 -18.58
CA VAL A 239 9.10 6.10 -19.30
C VAL A 239 9.04 7.17 -20.39
N ARG A 240 9.98 8.11 -20.37
CA ARG A 240 10.04 9.23 -21.33
C ARG A 240 10.92 8.89 -22.53
N TYR A 241 10.35 9.01 -23.72
CA TYR A 241 11.00 8.85 -25.02
C TYR A 241 10.82 10.12 -25.86
N GLY A 242 11.76 11.06 -25.74
CA GLY A 242 11.61 12.38 -26.36
C GLY A 242 10.34 13.08 -25.84
N SER A 243 9.37 13.30 -26.73
CA SER A 243 8.07 13.92 -26.39
C SER A 243 6.97 12.93 -25.97
N GLU A 244 7.27 11.62 -25.97
CA GLU A 244 6.31 10.59 -25.60
C GLU A 244 6.52 10.09 -24.17
N PHE A 245 5.42 9.84 -23.48
CA PHE A 245 5.38 9.25 -22.16
C PHE A 245 4.68 7.90 -22.25
N VAL A 246 5.41 6.82 -22.00
CA VAL A 246 4.90 5.45 -22.04
C VAL A 246 4.62 5.00 -20.62
N LEU A 247 3.42 4.50 -20.33
CA LEU A 247 3.00 3.94 -19.03
C LEU A 247 2.98 2.41 -19.12
N PRO A 248 4.07 1.69 -18.74
CA PRO A 248 4.13 0.25 -18.92
C PRO A 248 3.18 -0.52 -18.00
N SER A 249 2.76 0.09 -16.89
CA SER A 249 1.78 -0.47 -15.95
C SER A 249 0.89 0.63 -15.37
N PHE A 250 -0.42 0.50 -15.58
CA PHE A 250 -1.42 1.46 -15.08
C PHE A 250 -1.45 1.54 -13.57
N MET A 251 -1.25 0.39 -12.92
CA MET A 251 -1.28 0.27 -11.47
C MET A 251 -0.19 1.11 -10.80
N LEU A 252 0.95 1.34 -11.47
CA LEU A 252 1.99 2.21 -10.94
C LEU A 252 1.57 3.68 -10.90
N LEU A 253 0.75 4.12 -11.87
CA LEU A 253 0.18 5.47 -11.83
C LEU A 253 -0.89 5.59 -10.74
N GLU A 254 -1.74 4.57 -10.57
CA GLU A 254 -2.73 4.54 -9.49
C GLU A 254 -2.07 4.53 -8.10
N GLN A 255 -0.95 3.81 -7.96
CA GLN A 255 -0.16 3.79 -6.73
C GLN A 255 0.35 5.18 -6.33
N LYS A 256 0.52 6.12 -7.27
CA LYS A 256 0.91 7.50 -6.94
C LYS A 256 -0.16 8.25 -6.15
N MET A 257 -1.40 7.79 -6.15
CA MET A 257 -2.52 8.38 -5.41
C MET A 257 -2.76 7.72 -4.04
N THR A 258 -2.05 6.63 -3.73
CA THR A 258 -2.24 5.90 -2.46
C THR A 258 -1.42 6.54 -1.34
N PRO A 259 -1.72 6.23 -0.06
CA PRO A 259 -0.93 6.69 1.08
C PRO A 259 0.54 6.33 0.95
N LEU A 260 0.84 5.15 0.42
CA LEU A 260 2.21 4.70 0.16
C LEU A 260 2.91 5.57 -0.91
N GLY A 261 2.23 5.83 -2.03
CA GLY A 261 2.79 6.66 -3.11
C GLY A 261 3.01 8.10 -2.66
N MET A 262 2.05 8.68 -1.94
CA MET A 262 2.16 10.02 -1.37
C MET A 262 3.22 10.09 -0.28
N TYR A 263 3.37 9.05 0.53
CA TYR A 263 4.44 8.97 1.50
C TYR A 263 5.82 9.03 0.84
N PHE A 264 6.09 8.23 -0.20
CA PHE A 264 7.40 8.27 -0.86
C PHE A 264 7.62 9.56 -1.64
N THR A 265 6.55 10.15 -2.20
CA THR A 265 6.62 11.47 -2.84
C THR A 265 6.99 12.54 -1.81
N GLY A 266 6.35 12.56 -0.65
CA GLY A 266 6.70 13.50 0.41
C GLY A 266 8.06 13.23 1.05
N LEU A 267 8.51 11.97 1.11
CA LEU A 267 9.85 11.63 1.57
C LEU A 267 10.93 12.23 0.66
N GLU A 268 10.70 12.19 -0.66
CA GLU A 268 11.59 12.78 -1.65
C GLU A 268 11.64 14.31 -1.53
N LEU A 269 10.48 14.95 -1.32
CA LEU A 269 10.36 16.42 -1.33
C LEU A 269 10.70 17.09 0.01
N PHE A 270 10.38 16.43 1.13
CA PHE A 270 10.47 17.02 2.47
C PHE A 270 11.45 16.29 3.40
N GLY A 271 12.01 15.17 2.97
CA GLY A 271 13.06 14.44 3.67
C GLY A 271 12.59 13.48 4.77
N ALA A 272 13.53 12.67 5.26
CA ALA A 272 13.26 11.53 6.14
C ALA A 272 13.19 11.87 7.65
N SER A 273 13.56 13.08 8.06
CA SER A 273 13.72 13.42 9.48
C SER A 273 12.39 13.72 10.18
N THR A 274 11.46 14.42 9.53
CA THR A 274 10.22 14.91 10.16
C THR A 274 8.96 14.38 9.49
N PHE A 275 8.93 14.33 8.16
CA PHE A 275 7.77 13.92 7.39
C PHE A 275 7.20 12.54 7.79
N PRO A 276 8.02 11.50 8.05
CA PRO A 276 7.48 10.20 8.44
C PRO A 276 6.77 10.20 9.80
N GLY A 277 7.23 11.04 10.74
CA GLY A 277 6.57 11.24 12.03
C GLY A 277 5.21 11.90 11.85
N ALA A 278 5.15 12.99 11.06
CA ALA A 278 3.89 13.69 10.78
C ALA A 278 2.86 12.78 10.10
N VAL A 279 3.27 11.90 9.18
CA VAL A 279 2.37 10.91 8.58
C VAL A 279 1.88 9.88 9.60
N GLY A 280 2.73 9.54 10.58
CA GLY A 280 2.35 8.73 11.74
C GLY A 280 1.22 9.35 12.53
N ASP A 281 1.41 10.59 12.97
CA ASP A 281 0.44 11.35 13.76
C ASP A 281 -0.89 11.54 12.97
N ALA A 282 -0.80 11.84 11.67
CA ALA A 282 -1.96 11.97 10.80
C ALA A 282 -2.76 10.65 10.66
N PHE A 283 -2.06 9.52 10.63
CA PHE A 283 -2.68 8.19 10.55
C PHE A 283 -3.32 7.78 11.86
N GLU A 284 -2.72 8.11 13.00
CA GLU A 284 -3.35 7.94 14.31
C GLU A 284 -4.70 8.68 14.38
N LEU A 285 -4.73 9.97 13.98
CA LEU A 285 -5.97 10.75 13.91
C LEU A 285 -7.01 10.11 12.99
N HIS A 286 -6.58 9.61 11.82
CA HIS A 286 -7.47 8.89 10.90
C HIS A 286 -8.09 7.64 11.54
N VAL A 287 -7.28 6.80 12.21
CA VAL A 287 -7.80 5.62 12.92
C VAL A 287 -8.78 6.05 14.02
N GLY A 288 -8.46 7.10 14.77
CA GLY A 288 -9.33 7.64 15.80
C GLY A 288 -10.69 8.12 15.28
N GLU A 289 -10.74 8.75 14.09
CA GLU A 289 -12.01 9.11 13.44
C GLU A 289 -12.83 7.88 13.09
N GLN A 290 -12.21 6.82 12.55
CA GLN A 290 -12.91 5.57 12.25
C GLN A 290 -13.50 4.96 13.53
N LEU A 291 -12.69 4.83 14.59
CA LEU A 291 -13.14 4.24 15.86
C LEU A 291 -14.31 4.98 16.51
N ARG A 292 -14.40 6.31 16.32
CA ARG A 292 -15.50 7.13 16.84
C ARG A 292 -16.84 6.91 16.14
N GLU A 293 -16.86 6.24 14.99
CA GLU A 293 -18.12 5.83 14.35
C GLU A 293 -18.80 4.65 15.08
N LEU A 294 -18.14 4.02 16.06
CA LEU A 294 -18.74 2.96 16.88
C LEU A 294 -19.70 3.54 17.93
N GLU A 295 -21.01 3.44 17.69
CA GLU A 295 -22.05 4.06 18.54
C GLU A 295 -22.14 3.46 19.96
N TYR A 296 -21.79 2.19 20.10
CA TYR A 296 -21.90 1.43 21.36
C TYR A 296 -20.56 1.28 22.08
N ALA A 297 -19.67 2.26 21.94
CA ALA A 297 -18.35 2.28 22.56
C ALA A 297 -18.01 3.65 23.15
N VAL A 298 -17.20 3.67 24.21
CA VAL A 298 -16.55 4.89 24.71
C VAL A 298 -15.09 4.87 24.24
N ILE A 299 -14.69 5.90 23.49
CA ILE A 299 -13.34 6.02 22.94
C ILE A 299 -12.52 6.98 23.78
N HIS A 300 -11.42 6.50 24.37
CA HIS A 300 -10.43 7.31 25.04
C HIS A 300 -9.18 7.39 24.16
N SER A 301 -8.73 8.60 23.87
CA SER A 301 -7.40 8.84 23.30
C SER A 301 -6.31 8.54 24.34
N GLU A 302 -5.06 8.51 23.87
CA GLU A 302 -3.86 8.29 24.68
C GLU A 302 -3.87 9.06 26.02
N ILE A 303 -3.61 8.34 27.12
CA ILE A 303 -3.61 8.87 28.49
C ILE A 303 -2.17 8.99 28.99
N GLU A 304 -1.78 10.18 29.44
CA GLU A 304 -0.50 10.37 30.13
C GLU A 304 -0.57 9.83 31.56
N TYR A 305 0.46 9.10 31.99
CA TYR A 305 0.61 8.62 33.37
C TYR A 305 2.04 8.76 33.86
N ARG A 306 2.24 8.75 35.18
CA ARG A 306 3.58 8.79 35.78
C ARG A 306 4.09 7.42 36.17
N ASP A 307 5.31 7.10 35.76
CA ASP A 307 6.06 5.93 36.26
C ASP A 307 7.30 6.42 37.02
N GLY A 308 7.18 6.49 38.35
CA GLY A 308 8.13 7.23 39.17
C GLY A 308 8.18 8.71 38.77
N LYS A 309 9.32 9.15 38.23
CA LYS A 309 9.52 10.53 37.75
C LYS A 309 9.19 10.71 36.26
N ASP A 310 9.12 9.62 35.52
CA ASP A 310 8.97 9.66 34.07
C ASP A 310 7.50 9.86 33.69
N LYS A 311 7.26 10.72 32.70
CA LYS A 311 5.97 10.80 32.02
C LYS A 311 5.95 9.77 30.90
N LYS A 312 4.95 8.89 30.93
CA LYS A 312 4.71 7.88 29.91
C LYS A 312 3.28 8.01 29.40
N LYS A 313 2.99 7.30 28.32
CA LYS A 313 1.71 7.29 27.63
C LYS A 313 1.24 5.86 27.44
N THR A 314 -0.09 5.69 27.41
CA THR A 314 -0.73 4.41 27.08
C THR A 314 -0.60 4.11 25.59
N VAL A 315 -1.33 3.10 25.11
CA VAL A 315 -1.64 2.99 23.68
C VAL A 315 -2.41 4.21 23.16
N ASP A 316 -2.43 4.36 21.83
CA ASP A 316 -3.06 5.49 21.14
C ASP A 316 -4.57 5.59 21.39
N PHE A 317 -5.28 4.45 21.47
CA PHE A 317 -6.70 4.42 21.83
C PHE A 317 -7.07 3.28 22.78
N ILE A 318 -7.95 3.58 23.74
CA ILE A 318 -8.65 2.61 24.58
C ILE A 318 -10.13 2.69 24.21
N VAL A 319 -10.68 1.58 23.73
CA VAL A 319 -12.07 1.47 23.29
C VAL A 319 -12.82 0.60 24.28
N GLU A 320 -13.73 1.20 25.04
CA GLU A 320 -14.51 0.53 26.06
C GLU A 320 -15.91 0.14 25.54
N PHE A 321 -16.18 -1.16 25.52
CA PHE A 321 -17.49 -1.76 25.26
C PHE A 321 -18.01 -2.45 26.53
N GLU A 322 -19.31 -2.72 26.62
CA GLU A 322 -19.87 -3.49 27.74
C GLU A 322 -19.16 -4.84 27.95
N GLU A 323 -18.84 -5.57 26.87
CA GLU A 323 -18.22 -6.90 26.97
C GLU A 323 -16.68 -6.94 26.98
N LEU A 324 -15.97 -5.89 26.55
CA LEU A 324 -14.50 -5.87 26.54
C LEU A 324 -13.88 -4.48 26.59
N ILE A 325 -12.59 -4.43 26.92
CA ILE A 325 -11.69 -3.31 26.58
C ILE A 325 -10.83 -3.69 25.38
N LEU A 326 -10.85 -2.89 24.33
CA LEU A 326 -9.98 -3.02 23.18
C LEU A 326 -8.89 -1.94 23.23
N LEU A 327 -7.63 -2.37 23.28
CA LEU A 327 -6.46 -1.51 23.23
C LEU A 327 -5.95 -1.44 21.80
N VAL A 328 -5.88 -0.25 21.21
CA VAL A 328 -5.48 -0.04 19.83
C VAL A 328 -4.18 0.75 19.78
N GLU A 329 -3.15 0.13 19.19
CA GLU A 329 -1.86 0.78 18.92
C GLU A 329 -1.71 0.97 17.41
N VAL A 330 -1.48 2.21 16.98
CA VAL A 330 -1.35 2.62 15.59
C VAL A 330 0.12 2.73 15.20
N LYS A 331 0.44 2.26 14.00
CA LYS A 331 1.79 2.32 13.41
C LYS A 331 1.73 2.69 11.94
N ALA A 332 2.27 3.85 11.57
CA ALA A 332 2.55 4.18 10.17
C ALA A 332 3.79 3.44 9.60
N ALA A 333 4.16 2.32 10.20
CA ALA A 333 5.26 1.49 9.74
C ALA A 333 4.92 0.87 8.37
N ARG A 334 5.90 0.90 7.47
CA ARG A 334 5.85 0.24 6.16
C ARG A 334 6.84 -0.90 6.12
N THR A 335 6.54 -1.90 5.32
CA THR A 335 7.50 -2.94 4.95
C THR A 335 8.61 -2.35 4.09
N ILE A 336 9.85 -2.47 4.53
CA ILE A 336 11.04 -2.00 3.81
C ILE A 336 11.39 -2.92 2.63
N ALA A 337 12.17 -2.43 1.67
CA ALA A 337 12.52 -3.17 0.46
C ALA A 337 13.10 -4.57 0.76
N THR A 338 13.99 -4.69 1.75
CA THR A 338 14.59 -5.96 2.14
C THR A 338 13.57 -6.95 2.69
N ALA A 339 12.55 -6.49 3.41
CA ALA A 339 11.47 -7.33 3.91
C ALA A 339 10.55 -7.81 2.78
N ARG A 340 10.25 -6.94 1.80
CA ARG A 340 9.49 -7.30 0.58
C ARG A 340 10.26 -8.33 -0.27
N ALA A 341 11.59 -8.21 -0.32
CA ALA A 341 12.48 -9.17 -0.96
C ALA A 341 12.70 -10.45 -0.12
N GLY A 342 12.02 -10.61 1.02
CA GLY A 342 12.11 -11.80 1.86
C GLY A 342 13.45 -11.99 2.56
N LEU A 343 14.27 -10.93 2.70
CA LEU A 343 15.57 -11.05 3.37
C LEU A 343 15.42 -11.14 4.90
N PRO A 344 16.24 -11.97 5.59
CA PRO A 344 16.14 -12.18 7.03
C PRO A 344 16.10 -10.90 7.87
N ASP A 345 17.03 -9.97 7.63
CA ASP A 345 17.08 -8.69 8.36
C ASP A 345 15.84 -7.83 8.16
N GLY A 346 15.22 -7.90 6.97
CA GLY A 346 13.97 -7.21 6.68
C GLY A 346 12.79 -7.81 7.44
N LEU A 347 12.69 -9.14 7.45
CA LEU A 347 11.66 -9.86 8.21
C LEU A 347 11.82 -9.62 9.72
N ALA A 348 13.06 -9.66 10.23
CA ALA A 348 13.38 -9.34 11.61
C ALA A 348 13.03 -7.88 11.98
N ASN A 349 13.28 -6.91 11.07
CA ASN A 349 12.87 -5.52 11.28
C ASN A 349 11.35 -5.39 11.40
N THR A 350 10.60 -6.11 10.57
CA THR A 350 9.13 -6.13 10.60
C THR A 350 8.64 -6.69 11.93
N ALA A 351 9.17 -7.84 12.35
CA ALA A 351 8.84 -8.46 13.64
C ALA A 351 9.19 -7.55 14.83
N ALA A 352 10.35 -6.90 14.82
CA ALA A 352 10.77 -5.98 15.89
C ALA A 352 9.78 -4.81 16.09
N LYS A 353 9.28 -4.23 14.99
CA LYS A 353 8.27 -3.17 15.05
C LYS A 353 6.95 -3.67 15.64
N MET A 354 6.50 -4.86 15.22
CA MET A 354 5.28 -5.47 15.74
C MET A 354 5.41 -5.82 17.23
N ASN A 355 6.54 -6.41 17.64
CA ASN A 355 6.83 -6.70 19.04
C ASN A 355 6.84 -5.44 19.92
N SER A 356 7.28 -4.30 19.38
CA SER A 356 7.19 -3.03 20.11
C SER A 356 5.76 -2.60 20.35
N ALA A 357 4.90 -2.66 19.32
CA ALA A 357 3.48 -2.30 19.44
C ALA A 357 2.74 -3.25 20.40
N ARG A 358 2.98 -4.55 20.28
CA ARG A 358 2.40 -5.58 21.17
C ARG A 358 2.78 -5.35 22.64
N ARG A 359 4.02 -4.95 22.90
CA ARG A 359 4.48 -4.61 24.25
C ARG A 359 3.79 -3.36 24.81
N GLN A 360 3.52 -2.35 23.98
CA GLN A 360 2.78 -1.15 24.42
C GLN A 360 1.34 -1.49 24.85
N ILE A 361 0.69 -2.37 24.07
CA ILE A 361 -0.62 -2.92 24.42
C ILE A 361 -0.58 -3.68 25.76
N ASP A 362 0.36 -4.62 25.90
CA ASP A 362 0.42 -5.47 27.10
C ASP A 362 0.76 -4.66 28.36
N ASN A 363 1.67 -3.69 28.24
CA ASN A 363 1.96 -2.74 29.31
C ASN A 363 0.70 -1.94 29.70
N THR A 364 -0.07 -1.45 28.73
CA THR A 364 -1.32 -0.71 29.03
C THR A 364 -2.35 -1.61 29.69
N ALA A 365 -2.48 -2.88 29.27
CA ALA A 365 -3.37 -3.84 29.91
C ALA A 365 -2.97 -4.08 31.39
N ILE A 366 -1.67 -4.18 31.69
CA ILE A 366 -1.15 -4.28 33.06
C ILE A 366 -1.54 -3.04 33.88
N LEU A 367 -1.42 -1.83 33.32
CA LEU A 367 -1.78 -0.59 34.02
C LEU A 367 -3.29 -0.53 34.37
N ILE A 368 -4.15 -0.95 33.44
CA ILE A 368 -5.60 -1.00 33.66
C ILE A 368 -5.95 -2.02 34.75
N ARG A 369 -5.42 -3.25 34.65
CA ARG A 369 -5.64 -4.31 35.66
C ARG A 369 -5.10 -3.90 37.03
N GLY A 370 -3.95 -3.23 37.06
CA GLY A 370 -3.32 -2.69 38.26
C GLY A 370 -4.00 -1.44 38.82
N ARG A 371 -5.10 -0.97 38.22
CA ARG A 371 -5.86 0.23 38.63
C ARG A 371 -4.95 1.45 38.82
N LYS A 372 -4.06 1.69 37.86
CA LYS A 372 -3.23 2.90 37.82
C LYS A 372 -4.14 4.13 37.97
N ALA A 373 -3.76 5.09 38.82
CA ALA A 373 -4.62 6.20 39.24
C ALA A 373 -5.21 6.98 38.05
N GLU A 374 -4.36 7.30 37.06
CA GLU A 374 -4.74 8.02 35.84
C GLU A 374 -5.72 7.22 34.94
N LEU A 375 -5.72 5.89 35.05
CA LEU A 375 -6.59 4.97 34.32
C LEU A 375 -7.76 4.44 35.18
N SER A 376 -7.96 4.98 36.39
CA SER A 376 -8.97 4.46 37.33
C SER A 376 -10.42 4.53 36.81
N HIS A 377 -10.68 5.42 35.87
CA HIS A 377 -11.97 5.61 35.20
C HIS A 377 -12.24 4.60 34.08
N ILE A 378 -11.23 3.87 33.61
CA ILE A 378 -11.37 2.80 32.61
C ILE A 378 -11.85 1.53 33.32
N ALA A 379 -12.83 0.83 32.75
CA ALA A 379 -13.26 -0.44 33.32
C ALA A 379 -12.13 -1.49 33.30
N CYS A 380 -12.02 -2.27 34.38
CA CYS A 380 -10.99 -3.31 34.53
C CYS A 380 -11.57 -4.71 34.80
N ASP A 381 -12.90 -4.82 34.84
CA ASP A 381 -13.66 -6.02 35.21
C ASP A 381 -14.05 -6.90 34.02
N ARG A 382 -13.69 -6.47 32.80
CA ARG A 382 -13.97 -7.18 31.55
C ARG A 382 -12.69 -7.61 30.83
N PRO A 383 -12.76 -8.59 29.91
CA PRO A 383 -11.61 -9.02 29.13
C PRO A 383 -10.94 -7.87 28.37
N ILE A 384 -9.61 -7.90 28.31
CA ILE A 384 -8.81 -6.95 27.51
C ILE A 384 -8.30 -7.66 26.26
N ARG A 385 -8.42 -7.01 25.10
CA ARG A 385 -7.86 -7.45 23.82
C ARG A 385 -7.04 -6.34 23.18
N GLY A 386 -6.07 -6.73 22.36
CA GLY A 386 -5.22 -5.80 21.64
C GLY A 386 -5.44 -5.82 20.13
N LEU A 387 -5.23 -4.67 19.50
CA LEU A 387 -5.19 -4.52 18.06
C LEU A 387 -4.04 -3.60 17.67
N VAL A 388 -3.10 -4.10 16.89
CA VAL A 388 -2.10 -3.27 16.22
C VAL A 388 -2.64 -2.86 14.85
N VAL A 389 -2.82 -1.57 14.61
CA VAL A 389 -3.31 -1.03 13.34
C VAL A 389 -2.15 -0.41 12.57
N THR A 390 -1.89 -0.94 11.38
CA THR A 390 -0.77 -0.52 10.53
C THR A 390 -1.26 0.31 9.34
N LEU A 391 -0.48 1.29 8.87
CA LEU A 391 -0.85 2.08 7.69
C LEU A 391 -0.94 1.19 6.45
N GLU A 392 0.05 0.31 6.30
CA GLU A 392 0.12 -0.66 5.22
C GLU A 392 -0.06 -2.09 5.75
N PRO A 393 -0.67 -2.99 4.96
CA PRO A 393 -0.86 -4.39 5.33
C PRO A 393 0.44 -5.13 5.72
N ASN A 394 0.39 -5.88 6.83
CA ASN A 394 1.45 -6.77 7.29
C ASN A 394 0.96 -8.22 7.33
N HIS A 395 0.75 -8.82 6.15
CA HIS A 395 0.03 -10.10 5.99
C HIS A 395 0.64 -11.32 6.69
N LEU A 396 1.92 -11.28 7.01
CA LEU A 396 2.62 -12.45 7.57
C LEU A 396 2.60 -12.49 9.09
N VAL A 397 2.37 -11.36 9.76
CA VAL A 397 2.62 -11.20 11.21
C VAL A 397 1.77 -12.13 12.05
N ASP A 398 0.49 -12.30 11.70
CA ASP A 398 -0.44 -13.18 12.41
C ASP A 398 -0.51 -14.58 11.76
N THR A 399 0.58 -15.06 11.17
CA THR A 399 0.66 -16.40 10.58
C THR A 399 1.72 -17.24 11.29
N PHE A 400 1.68 -18.57 11.11
CA PHE A 400 2.69 -19.47 11.67
C PHE A 400 4.12 -19.14 11.19
N LEU A 401 4.26 -18.44 10.04
CA LEU A 401 5.55 -18.02 9.48
C LEU A 401 6.28 -16.98 10.36
N PHE A 402 5.54 -16.27 11.22
CA PHE A 402 6.06 -15.29 12.15
C PHE A 402 5.96 -15.72 13.62
N GLU A 403 5.47 -16.93 13.91
CA GLU A 403 5.25 -17.39 15.28
C GLU A 403 6.52 -17.36 16.13
N GLU A 404 7.67 -17.79 15.57
CA GLU A 404 8.98 -17.76 16.24
C GLU A 404 9.61 -16.36 16.31
N ARG A 405 9.08 -15.40 15.54
CA ARG A 405 9.59 -14.01 15.45
C ARG A 405 8.80 -13.04 16.33
N ILE A 406 7.59 -13.43 16.72
CA ILE A 406 6.67 -12.61 17.50
C ILE A 406 6.67 -13.07 18.95
N ASN A 407 6.92 -12.14 19.86
CA ASN A 407 6.96 -12.44 21.29
C ASN A 407 5.54 -12.71 21.80
N ALA A 408 5.43 -13.74 22.64
CA ALA A 408 4.21 -13.99 23.41
C ALA A 408 3.90 -12.80 24.32
N THR A 409 2.61 -12.54 24.50
CA THR A 409 2.06 -11.48 25.36
C THR A 409 0.95 -12.07 26.22
N ASP A 410 0.73 -11.52 27.42
CA ASP A 410 -0.36 -11.97 28.28
C ASP A 410 -1.73 -11.55 27.72
N THR A 411 -1.74 -10.44 26.99
CA THR A 411 -2.89 -9.96 26.24
C THR A 411 -2.95 -10.62 24.87
N GLU A 412 -4.12 -11.07 24.44
CA GLU A 412 -4.33 -11.56 23.07
C GLU A 412 -4.42 -10.37 22.11
N ILE A 413 -3.58 -10.38 21.08
CA ILE A 413 -3.37 -9.24 20.17
C ILE A 413 -3.47 -9.72 18.72
N ALA A 414 -4.27 -9.02 17.92
CA ALA A 414 -4.33 -9.17 16.47
C ALA A 414 -3.65 -7.97 15.77
N THR A 415 -3.35 -8.14 14.50
CA THR A 415 -2.88 -7.09 13.60
C THR A 415 -3.96 -6.78 12.56
N ALA A 416 -4.11 -5.51 12.22
CA ALA A 416 -4.96 -5.01 11.16
C ALA A 416 -4.21 -3.91 10.40
N CYS A 417 -4.72 -3.53 9.23
CA CYS A 417 -4.26 -2.36 8.49
C CYS A 417 -5.36 -1.33 8.29
N GLY A 418 -5.01 -0.16 7.73
CA GLY A 418 -5.97 0.89 7.39
C GLY A 418 -7.16 0.38 6.59
N HIS A 419 -6.92 -0.49 5.60
CA HIS A 419 -7.99 -1.12 4.81
C HIS A 419 -8.94 -1.98 5.66
N ASP A 420 -8.41 -2.72 6.64
CA ASP A 420 -9.24 -3.56 7.50
C ASP A 420 -10.15 -2.70 8.38
N ILE A 421 -9.62 -1.62 8.96
CA ILE A 421 -10.38 -0.68 9.79
C ILE A 421 -11.46 0.01 8.95
N GLU A 422 -11.11 0.54 7.79
CA GLU A 422 -12.03 1.25 6.90
C GLU A 422 -13.15 0.34 6.39
N ARG A 423 -12.89 -0.96 6.21
CA ARG A 423 -13.89 -1.93 5.77
C ARG A 423 -14.75 -2.48 6.91
N ILE A 424 -14.16 -2.71 8.08
CA ILE A 424 -14.82 -3.44 9.18
C ILE A 424 -15.62 -2.50 10.07
N ILE A 425 -15.07 -1.34 10.43
CA ILE A 425 -15.72 -0.44 11.38
C ILE A 425 -17.10 0.05 10.89
N PRO A 426 -17.29 0.46 9.62
CA PRO A 426 -18.62 0.86 9.15
C PRO A 426 -19.68 -0.23 9.26
N VAL A 427 -19.28 -1.51 9.13
CA VAL A 427 -20.20 -2.66 9.27
C VAL A 427 -20.59 -2.90 10.74
N LEU A 428 -19.77 -2.42 11.68
CA LEU A 428 -19.97 -2.59 13.12
C LEU A 428 -20.51 -1.33 13.82
N ALA A 429 -20.51 -0.18 13.14
CA ALA A 429 -20.77 1.15 13.70
C ALA A 429 -22.05 1.22 14.54
N ASP A 430 -23.17 0.75 13.98
CA ASP A 430 -24.53 0.84 14.53
C ASP A 430 -24.97 -0.45 15.26
N ARG A 431 -24.03 -1.35 15.57
CA ARG A 431 -24.36 -2.67 16.10
C ARG A 431 -24.24 -2.73 17.62
N GLU A 432 -25.37 -2.96 18.29
CA GLU A 432 -25.40 -3.24 19.74
C GLU A 432 -24.49 -4.41 20.15
N ASP A 433 -24.33 -5.42 19.29
CA ASP A 433 -23.52 -6.61 19.58
C ASP A 433 -22.03 -6.48 19.21
N VAL A 434 -21.55 -5.27 18.90
CA VAL A 434 -20.17 -5.02 18.45
C VAL A 434 -19.12 -5.50 19.45
N GLY A 435 -19.29 -5.23 20.75
CA GLY A 435 -18.37 -5.65 21.79
C GLY A 435 -18.22 -7.18 21.81
N ARG A 436 -19.34 -7.91 21.90
CA ARG A 436 -19.36 -9.38 21.82
C ARG A 436 -18.69 -9.92 20.56
N ARG A 437 -18.93 -9.30 19.39
CA ARG A 437 -18.32 -9.72 18.11
C ARG A 437 -16.81 -9.54 18.12
N LEU A 438 -16.33 -8.39 18.57
CA LEU A 438 -14.89 -8.11 18.68
C LEU A 438 -14.23 -9.03 19.69
N LEU A 439 -14.84 -9.27 20.85
CA LEU A 439 -14.32 -10.22 21.85
C LEU A 439 -14.15 -11.62 21.24
N LYS A 440 -15.17 -12.12 20.53
CA LYS A 440 -15.09 -13.43 19.85
C LYS A 440 -14.02 -13.44 18.76
N ALA A 441 -13.95 -12.38 17.96
CA ALA A 441 -13.03 -12.25 16.83
C ALA A 441 -11.56 -12.13 17.26
N LEU A 442 -11.30 -11.50 18.40
CA LEU A 442 -9.98 -11.27 18.94
C LEU A 442 -9.56 -12.29 19.99
N THR A 443 -10.42 -13.26 20.30
CA THR A 443 -10.06 -14.41 21.14
C THR A 443 -9.41 -15.50 20.31
N LYS A 444 -8.27 -16.04 20.78
CA LYS A 444 -7.59 -17.15 20.09
C LYS A 444 -8.52 -18.36 20.08
N ASN A 445 -8.71 -18.94 18.90
CA ASN A 445 -9.46 -20.18 18.74
C ASN A 445 -8.63 -21.13 17.89
N GLY A 446 -7.73 -21.87 18.54
CA GLY A 446 -6.73 -22.71 17.88
C GLY A 446 -7.35 -23.62 16.82
N PRO A 447 -6.74 -23.76 15.63
CA PRO A 447 -5.45 -23.21 15.19
C PRO A 447 -5.53 -21.77 14.64
N THR A 448 -6.69 -21.13 14.69
CA THR A 448 -6.91 -19.83 14.05
C THR A 448 -6.45 -18.68 14.97
N PRO A 449 -5.52 -17.82 14.51
CA PRO A 449 -5.10 -16.65 15.28
C PRO A 449 -6.25 -15.63 15.43
N PRO A 450 -6.17 -14.73 16.42
CA PRO A 450 -7.03 -13.55 16.50
C PRO A 450 -7.06 -12.78 15.17
N SER A 451 -8.25 -12.34 14.75
CA SER A 451 -8.41 -11.56 13.52
C SER A 451 -9.70 -10.75 13.59
N ILE A 452 -9.58 -9.43 13.40
CA ILE A 452 -10.72 -8.51 13.43
C ILE A 452 -11.74 -8.81 12.33
N ASP A 453 -11.32 -9.37 11.20
CA ASP A 453 -12.19 -9.77 10.09
C ASP A 453 -13.32 -10.73 10.51
N ARG A 454 -13.08 -11.52 11.57
CA ARG A 454 -14.08 -12.46 12.09
C ARG A 454 -15.26 -11.75 12.77
N ALA A 455 -15.11 -10.49 13.17
CA ALA A 455 -16.18 -9.72 13.82
C ALA A 455 -17.39 -9.51 12.89
N VAL A 456 -17.12 -9.40 11.58
CA VAL A 456 -18.14 -9.19 10.54
C VAL A 456 -18.55 -10.48 9.83
N SER A 457 -18.14 -11.65 10.36
CA SER A 457 -18.55 -12.93 9.79
C SER A 457 -20.08 -13.10 9.86
N GLY A 458 -20.68 -13.49 8.73
CA GLY A 458 -22.13 -13.63 8.58
C GLY A 458 -22.90 -12.32 8.43
N ILE A 459 -22.23 -11.18 8.28
CA ILE A 459 -22.85 -9.87 8.00
C ILE A 459 -22.61 -9.49 6.54
N SER A 460 -23.59 -8.84 5.90
CA SER A 460 -23.38 -8.22 4.60
C SER A 460 -22.29 -7.15 4.70
N ARG A 461 -21.28 -7.23 3.83
CA ARG A 461 -20.18 -6.24 3.74
C ARG A 461 -20.49 -5.12 2.74
N SER A 462 -21.77 -4.87 2.45
CA SER A 462 -22.21 -3.85 1.50
C SER A 462 -22.24 -2.43 2.10
N VAL A 463 -21.98 -2.28 3.40
CA VAL A 463 -21.94 -0.98 4.06
C VAL A 463 -20.69 -0.24 3.60
N ARG A 464 -20.88 0.95 3.02
CA ARG A 464 -19.78 1.81 2.60
C ARG A 464 -19.25 2.64 3.76
N ASN A 465 -17.97 2.96 3.72
CA ASN A 465 -17.35 3.85 4.69
C ASN A 465 -17.63 5.31 4.33
N ARG A 466 -18.51 5.97 5.08
CA ARG A 466 -18.92 7.36 4.84
C ARG A 466 -17.73 8.33 4.85
N LEU A 467 -16.83 8.21 5.82
CA LEU A 467 -15.67 9.11 5.96
C LEU A 467 -14.73 9.00 4.75
N VAL A 468 -14.47 7.78 4.30
CA VAL A 468 -13.64 7.52 3.12
C VAL A 468 -14.34 8.00 1.85
N ASP A 469 -15.63 7.72 1.71
CA ASP A 469 -16.42 8.12 0.55
C ASP A 469 -16.51 9.64 0.41
N GLU A 470 -16.79 10.37 1.48
CA GLU A 470 -16.85 11.84 1.46
C GLU A 470 -15.50 12.44 1.03
N ARG A 471 -14.39 11.85 1.47
CA ARG A 471 -13.03 12.26 1.11
C ARG A 471 -12.66 11.90 -0.33
N TYR A 472 -13.03 10.71 -0.77
CA TYR A 472 -12.88 10.30 -2.16
C TYR A 472 -13.67 11.24 -3.07
N GLU A 473 -14.94 11.48 -2.76
CA GLU A 473 -15.78 12.44 -3.48
C GLU A 473 -15.13 13.83 -3.48
N ARG A 474 -14.56 14.34 -2.39
CA ARG A 474 -13.82 15.62 -2.42
C ARG A 474 -12.62 15.60 -3.38
N ALA A 475 -11.91 14.47 -3.50
CA ALA A 475 -10.82 14.35 -4.46
C ALA A 475 -11.31 14.34 -5.92
N ILE A 476 -12.50 13.77 -6.19
CA ILE A 476 -12.95 13.50 -7.57
C ILE A 476 -14.13 14.35 -8.05
N ARG A 477 -14.90 14.96 -7.14
CA ARG A 477 -16.09 15.78 -7.42
C ARG A 477 -15.65 17.10 -8.05
N ASP A 478 -16.52 17.57 -8.93
CA ASP A 478 -16.40 18.67 -9.92
C ASP A 478 -16.06 18.25 -11.36
N ARG A 479 -16.04 16.94 -11.67
CA ARG A 479 -15.93 16.45 -13.07
C ARG A 479 -17.17 15.70 -13.57
N PRO A 480 -18.00 16.33 -14.42
CA PRO A 480 -19.08 15.65 -15.14
C PRO A 480 -18.59 14.51 -16.05
N VAL A 481 -17.30 14.51 -16.42
CA VAL A 481 -16.71 13.60 -17.42
C VAL A 481 -16.27 12.25 -16.81
N LEU A 482 -16.23 12.13 -15.48
CA LEU A 482 -15.80 10.91 -14.77
C LEU A 482 -16.95 10.10 -14.17
N ARG A 483 -18.20 10.50 -14.40
CA ARG A 483 -19.41 9.79 -13.94
C ARG A 483 -20.03 8.94 -15.04
#